data_AF-A0A4Q3MYX7-F1
#
_entry.id   AF-A0A4Q3MYX7-F1
#
_cell.length_a   1.000
_cell.length_b   1.000
_cell.length_c   1.000
_cell.angle_alpha   90.00
_cell.angle_beta   90.00
_cell.angle_gamma   90.00
#
_symmetry.space_group_name_H-M   'P 1'
#
loop_
_entity.id
_entity.type
_entity.pdbx_description
1 polymer ?
#
loop_
_entity_poly.entity_id
_entity_poly.type
_entity_poly.pdbx_seq_one_letter_code
_entity_poly.pdbx_strand_id
1 'polypeptide(L)'
;MKREKDSHHTSTVSYLVVFTLGFGLGVYLLPILSAPPAPTAAQVQAAAQDRVFTARFRRDLAGSDLFHWGDGVVTLTRHAVVFDGRLAPGPAYKLYLVRGFVETDEAFRRVKAKSLPVGDIHTFENFIVPLAG
;
A
#
# COMPACT_ATOMS: atom_id res chain seq x y z
N MET A 1 -32.42 40.84 15.59
CA MET A 1 -32.45 39.49 16.21
C MET A 1 -32.34 38.33 15.19
N LYS A 2 -31.74 38.53 14.00
CA LYS A 2 -31.56 37.47 12.98
C LYS A 2 -30.12 36.92 12.88
N ARG A 3 -29.12 37.72 13.27
CA ARG A 3 -27.69 37.39 13.13
C ARG A 3 -27.15 36.27 14.05
N GLU A 4 -27.82 35.98 15.15
CA GLU A 4 -27.32 35.04 16.15
C GLU A 4 -27.59 33.57 15.76
N LYS A 5 -28.69 33.32 15.04
CA LYS A 5 -29.08 31.98 14.59
C LYS A 5 -28.19 31.46 13.44
N ASP A 6 -27.67 32.36 12.61
CA ASP A 6 -26.79 32.04 11.47
C ASP A 6 -25.34 31.76 11.93
N SER A 7 -24.93 32.36 13.05
CA SER A 7 -23.57 32.20 13.63
C SER A 7 -23.33 30.77 14.16
N HIS A 8 -24.28 30.20 14.89
CA HIS A 8 -24.17 28.82 15.40
C HIS A 8 -24.13 27.77 14.28
N HIS A 9 -24.89 27.96 13.21
CA HIS A 9 -24.88 27.06 12.05
C HIS A 9 -23.52 27.08 11.33
N THR A 10 -22.92 28.26 11.18
CA THR A 10 -21.61 28.43 10.52
C THR A 10 -20.49 27.76 11.31
N SER A 11 -20.52 27.84 12.64
CA SER A 11 -19.56 27.15 13.51
C SER A 11 -19.73 25.64 13.48
N THR A 12 -20.96 25.11 13.53
CA THR A 12 -21.22 23.66 13.45
C THR A 12 -20.76 23.06 12.13
N VAL A 13 -21.04 23.72 11.00
CA VAL A 13 -20.58 23.25 9.67
C VAL A 13 -19.05 23.25 9.62
N SER A 14 -18.41 24.30 10.12
CA SER A 14 -16.94 24.38 10.17
C SER A 14 -16.33 23.26 11.01
N TYR A 15 -16.91 22.95 12.18
CA TYR A 15 -16.45 21.85 13.03
C TYR A 15 -16.63 20.48 12.36
N LEU A 16 -17.75 20.25 11.66
CA LEU A 16 -17.95 19.00 10.92
C LEU A 16 -16.92 18.84 9.80
N VAL A 17 -16.59 19.92 9.09
CA VAL A 17 -15.55 19.90 8.05
C VAL A 17 -14.18 19.58 8.65
N VAL A 18 -13.78 20.30 9.69
CA VAL A 18 -12.48 20.07 10.37
C VAL A 18 -12.42 18.66 10.94
N PHE A 19 -13.48 18.18 11.58
CA PHE A 19 -13.54 16.82 12.11
C PHE A 19 -13.40 15.77 11.01
N THR A 20 -14.15 15.91 9.92
CA THR A 20 -14.12 14.92 8.81
C THR A 20 -12.76 14.89 8.13
N LEU A 21 -12.15 16.05 7.88
CA LEU A 21 -10.82 16.16 7.31
C LEU A 21 -9.75 15.60 8.26
N GLY A 22 -9.80 15.98 9.53
CA GLY A 22 -8.87 15.50 10.56
C GLY A 22 -8.97 14.00 10.77
N PHE A 23 -10.18 13.45 10.82
CA PHE A 23 -10.41 12.01 10.92
C PHE A 23 -9.91 11.27 9.68
N GLY A 24 -10.23 11.75 8.47
CA GLY A 24 -9.76 11.15 7.21
C GLY A 24 -8.23 11.15 7.10
N LEU A 25 -7.59 12.26 7.44
CA LEU A 25 -6.13 12.37 7.52
C LEU A 25 -5.56 11.40 8.58
N GLY A 26 -6.19 11.30 9.74
CA GLY A 26 -5.80 10.36 10.79
C GLY A 26 -5.84 8.91 10.31
N VAL A 27 -6.92 8.49 9.66
CA VAL A 27 -7.06 7.14 9.08
C VAL A 27 -6.00 6.87 8.01
N TYR A 28 -5.68 7.85 7.17
CA TYR A 28 -4.65 7.71 6.14
C TYR A 28 -3.24 7.60 6.73
N LEU A 29 -2.91 8.46 7.71
CA LEU A 29 -1.58 8.55 8.28
C LEU A 29 -1.30 7.46 9.31
N LEU A 30 -2.31 6.95 10.03
CA LEU A 30 -2.09 6.01 11.12
C LEU A 30 -1.32 4.75 10.68
N PRO A 31 -1.66 4.04 9.59
CA PRO A 31 -0.89 2.90 9.11
C PRO A 31 0.56 3.26 8.72
N ILE A 32 0.79 4.51 8.30
CA ILE A 32 2.13 4.98 7.92
C ILE A 32 2.97 5.24 9.17
N LEU A 33 2.39 5.92 10.17
CA LEU A 33 3.06 6.27 11.42
C LEU A 33 3.26 5.06 12.34
N SER A 34 2.39 4.06 12.24
CA SER A 34 2.47 2.81 13.02
C SER A 34 3.15 1.66 12.26
N ALA A 35 3.71 1.93 11.07
CA ALA A 35 4.42 0.92 10.29
C ALA A 35 5.57 0.32 11.12
N PRO A 36 5.71 -1.02 11.14
CA PRO A 36 6.85 -1.65 11.79
C PRO A 36 8.16 -1.28 11.06
N PRO A 37 9.32 -1.51 11.69
CA PRO A 37 10.59 -1.34 11.01
C PRO A 37 10.67 -2.25 9.78
N ALA A 38 11.19 -1.68 8.69
CA ALA A 38 11.47 -2.39 7.45
C ALA A 38 12.51 -3.51 7.65
N PRO A 39 12.41 -4.63 6.90
CA PRO A 39 13.51 -5.58 6.79
C PRO A 39 14.80 -4.90 6.29
N THR A 40 15.91 -5.24 6.93
CA THR A 40 17.25 -4.77 6.53
C THR A 40 17.68 -5.37 5.19
N ALA A 41 18.61 -4.71 4.50
CA ALA A 41 19.17 -5.24 3.25
C ALA A 41 19.74 -6.67 3.41
N ALA A 42 20.40 -6.96 4.53
CA ALA A 42 20.92 -8.30 4.82
C ALA A 42 19.79 -9.34 4.97
N GLN A 43 18.69 -8.99 5.65
CA GLN A 43 17.53 -9.87 5.77
C GLN A 43 16.85 -10.11 4.42
N VAL A 44 16.73 -9.07 3.59
CA VAL A 44 16.19 -9.16 2.23
C VAL A 44 17.06 -10.08 1.37
N GLN A 45 18.38 -9.90 1.38
CA GLN A 45 19.32 -10.73 0.63
C GLN A 45 19.31 -12.20 1.07
N ALA A 46 19.19 -12.45 2.38
CA ALA A 46 19.09 -13.79 2.93
C ALA A 46 17.75 -14.46 2.55
N ALA A 47 16.64 -13.73 2.64
CA ALA A 47 15.32 -14.26 2.29
C ALA A 47 15.14 -14.47 0.78
N ALA A 48 15.89 -13.74 -0.05
CA ALA A 48 15.87 -13.85 -1.51
C ALA A 48 16.75 -14.99 -2.06
N GLN A 49 17.45 -15.74 -1.20
CA GLN A 49 18.17 -16.95 -1.61
C GLN A 49 17.19 -18.00 -2.18
N ASP A 50 17.71 -18.93 -2.99
CA ASP A 50 16.92 -19.99 -3.64
C ASP A 50 15.73 -19.47 -4.46
N ARG A 51 15.96 -18.32 -5.10
CA ARG A 51 15.02 -17.61 -5.96
C ARG A 51 14.45 -18.51 -7.06
N VAL A 52 13.13 -18.59 -7.11
CA VAL A 52 12.36 -19.29 -8.15
C VAL A 52 12.03 -18.33 -9.30
N PHE A 53 11.63 -17.10 -8.99
CA PHE A 53 11.25 -16.12 -10.00
C PHE A 53 11.60 -14.69 -9.56
N THR A 54 11.73 -13.78 -10.54
CA THR A 54 11.96 -12.36 -10.31
C THR A 54 11.02 -11.52 -11.16
N ALA A 55 10.46 -10.48 -10.54
CA ALA A 55 9.73 -9.42 -11.20
C ALA A 55 10.24 -8.06 -10.72
N ARG A 56 9.70 -6.98 -11.29
CA ARG A 56 10.04 -5.62 -10.88
C ARG A 56 8.78 -4.78 -10.76
N PHE A 57 8.63 -4.05 -9.66
CA PHE A 57 7.71 -2.93 -9.60
C PHE A 57 8.36 -1.71 -10.25
N ARG A 58 7.59 -0.97 -11.02
CA ARG A 58 8.03 0.19 -11.80
C ARG A 58 7.07 1.35 -11.55
N ARG A 59 7.61 2.56 -11.50
CA ARG A 59 6.82 3.79 -11.33
C ARG A 59 6.19 4.29 -12.62
N ASP A 60 6.72 3.88 -13.77
CA ASP A 60 6.30 4.34 -15.09
C ASP A 60 5.26 3.40 -15.72
N LEU A 61 4.25 3.01 -14.92
CA LEU A 61 3.10 2.23 -15.37
C LEU A 61 1.87 3.13 -15.51
N ALA A 62 0.95 2.76 -16.39
CA ALA A 62 -0.24 3.56 -16.68
C ALA A 62 -1.13 3.82 -15.46
N GLY A 63 -1.15 2.91 -14.48
CA GLY A 63 -1.86 3.04 -13.21
C GLY A 63 -1.03 3.60 -12.06
N SER A 64 0.21 4.05 -12.29
CA SER A 64 1.01 4.69 -11.25
C SER A 64 0.68 6.18 -11.13
N ASP A 65 0.51 6.65 -9.90
CA ASP A 65 0.27 8.06 -9.58
C ASP A 65 1.15 8.49 -8.37
N LEU A 66 0.89 9.67 -7.79
CA LEU A 66 1.65 10.18 -6.64
C LEU A 66 1.55 9.28 -5.39
N PHE A 67 0.40 8.64 -5.19
CA PHE A 67 0.04 7.88 -4.00
C PHE A 67 0.11 6.35 -4.22
N HIS A 68 0.14 5.89 -5.46
CA HIS A 68 0.15 4.48 -5.84
C HIS A 68 1.32 4.19 -6.77
N TRP A 69 2.45 3.81 -6.20
CA TRP A 69 3.61 3.38 -6.97
C TRP A 69 4.48 2.41 -6.17
N GLY A 70 5.26 1.61 -6.90
CA GLY A 70 6.32 0.79 -6.35
C GLY A 70 7.53 0.81 -7.28
N ASP A 71 8.73 0.77 -6.70
CA ASP A 71 9.98 0.67 -7.45
C ASP A 71 10.93 -0.28 -6.74
N GLY A 72 11.28 -1.38 -7.40
CA GLY A 72 12.18 -2.36 -6.81
C GLY A 72 12.00 -3.76 -7.37
N VAL A 73 12.84 -4.67 -6.89
CA VAL A 73 12.89 -6.06 -7.32
C VAL A 73 12.00 -6.90 -6.41
N VAL A 74 11.09 -7.66 -7.02
CA VAL A 74 10.30 -8.67 -6.32
C VAL A 74 10.90 -10.04 -6.62
N THR A 75 11.26 -10.78 -5.59
CA THR A 75 11.80 -12.13 -5.66
C THR A 75 10.80 -13.10 -5.05
N LEU A 76 10.39 -14.11 -5.84
CA LEU A 76 9.61 -15.23 -5.35
C LEU A 76 10.56 -16.38 -5.02
N THR A 77 10.47 -16.89 -3.80
CA THR A 77 11.15 -18.12 -3.36
C THR A 77 10.13 -19.20 -3.06
N ARG A 78 10.59 -20.38 -2.62
CA ARG A 78 9.69 -21.44 -2.14
C ARG A 78 8.96 -21.07 -0.85
N HIS A 79 9.45 -20.08 -0.10
CA HIS A 79 9.00 -19.79 1.26
C HIS A 79 8.50 -18.36 1.45
N ALA A 80 8.75 -17.45 0.51
CA ALA A 80 8.36 -16.06 0.64
C ALA A 80 8.26 -15.31 -0.70
N VAL A 81 7.52 -14.20 -0.67
CA VAL A 81 7.71 -13.09 -1.61
C VAL A 81 8.55 -12.02 -0.92
N VAL A 82 9.68 -11.68 -1.51
CA VAL A 82 10.65 -10.71 -1.00
C VAL A 82 10.67 -9.51 -1.92
N PHE A 83 10.67 -8.31 -1.36
CA PHE A 83 10.80 -7.08 -2.09
C PHE A 83 11.98 -6.27 -1.57
N ASP A 84 12.84 -5.88 -2.51
CA ASP A 84 13.94 -4.94 -2.32
C ASP A 84 13.61 -3.66 -3.09
N GLY A 85 13.24 -2.60 -2.36
CA GLY A 85 12.80 -1.35 -2.96
C GLY A 85 11.85 -0.54 -2.10
N ARG A 86 11.07 0.33 -2.76
CA ARG A 86 10.18 1.28 -2.09
C ARG A 86 8.78 1.29 -2.67
N LEU A 87 7.81 1.55 -1.82
CA LEU A 87 6.41 1.79 -2.15
C LEU A 87 6.01 3.21 -1.75
N ALA A 88 4.98 3.75 -2.41
CA ALA A 88 4.31 4.93 -1.93
C ALA A 88 3.70 4.67 -0.53
N PRO A 89 3.95 5.54 0.47
CA PRO A 89 3.30 5.41 1.77
C PRO A 89 1.78 5.55 1.63
N GLY A 90 1.06 4.57 2.14
CA GLY A 90 -0.40 4.54 2.03
C GLY A 90 -1.04 3.47 2.91
N PRO A 91 -2.36 3.56 3.14
CA PRO A 91 -3.06 2.64 4.00
C PRO A 91 -3.27 1.27 3.33
N ALA A 92 -3.13 0.20 4.12
CA ALA A 92 -3.68 -1.13 3.82
C ALA A 92 -3.27 -1.77 2.48
N TYR A 93 -1.98 -1.79 2.18
CA TYR A 93 -1.45 -2.51 1.01
C TYR A 93 -1.67 -4.03 1.11
N LYS A 94 -2.01 -4.65 -0.02
CA LYS A 94 -2.22 -6.09 -0.15
C LYS A 94 -1.44 -6.63 -1.34
N LEU A 95 -0.77 -7.76 -1.14
CA LEU A 95 0.00 -8.44 -2.17
C LEU A 95 -0.81 -9.57 -2.79
N TYR A 96 -0.81 -9.62 -4.12
CA TYR A 96 -1.49 -10.65 -4.92
C TYR A 96 -0.54 -11.22 -5.97
N LEU A 97 -0.64 -12.53 -6.23
CA LEU A 97 -0.07 -13.14 -7.44
C LEU A 97 -1.15 -13.25 -8.52
N VAL A 98 -0.87 -12.62 -9.67
CA VAL A 98 -1.76 -12.53 -10.83
C VAL A 98 -1.23 -13.38 -11.99
N ARG A 99 -2.11 -13.94 -12.81
CA ARG A 99 -1.75 -14.79 -13.99
C ARG A 99 -1.54 -13.96 -15.26
N GLY A 100 -0.73 -12.90 -15.17
CA GLY A 100 -0.44 -12.03 -16.31
C GLY A 100 -0.01 -10.63 -15.85
N PHE A 101 0.53 -9.86 -16.79
CA PHE A 101 0.93 -8.48 -16.52
C PHE A 101 -0.29 -7.57 -16.35
N VAL A 102 -0.27 -6.72 -15.32
CA VAL A 102 -1.34 -5.80 -14.95
C VAL A 102 -0.70 -4.47 -14.61
N GLU A 103 -1.16 -3.40 -15.28
CA GLU A 103 -0.58 -2.07 -15.12
C GLU A 103 -1.59 -0.98 -14.77
N THR A 104 -2.89 -1.29 -14.73
CA THR A 104 -3.96 -0.35 -14.35
C THR A 104 -4.88 -0.95 -13.30
N ASP A 105 -5.50 -0.08 -12.50
CA ASP A 105 -6.51 -0.46 -11.51
C ASP A 105 -7.68 -1.23 -12.11
N GLU A 106 -8.12 -0.83 -13.30
CA GLU A 106 -9.22 -1.50 -14.00
C GLU A 106 -8.83 -2.91 -14.42
N ALA A 107 -7.62 -3.09 -14.96
CA ALA A 107 -7.09 -4.41 -15.29
C ALA A 107 -6.95 -5.30 -14.04
N PHE A 108 -6.47 -4.73 -12.93
CA PHE A 108 -6.38 -5.46 -11.67
C PHE A 108 -7.75 -5.88 -11.16
N ARG A 109 -8.75 -4.98 -11.14
CA ARG A 109 -10.11 -5.30 -10.69
C ARG A 109 -10.74 -6.47 -11.45
N ARG A 110 -10.46 -6.62 -12.76
CA ARG A 110 -10.94 -7.75 -13.57
C ARG A 110 -10.35 -9.10 -13.17
N VAL A 111 -9.11 -9.12 -12.67
CA VAL A 111 -8.41 -10.38 -12.33
C VAL A 111 -8.34 -10.66 -10.83
N LYS A 112 -8.65 -9.67 -9.98
CA LYS A 112 -8.50 -9.75 -8.51
C LYS A 112 -9.14 -11.00 -7.92
N ALA A 113 -10.37 -11.33 -8.30
CA ALA A 113 -11.10 -12.51 -7.80
C ALA A 113 -10.47 -13.85 -8.19
N LYS A 114 -9.64 -13.90 -9.25
CA LYS A 114 -8.93 -15.09 -9.73
C LYS A 114 -7.46 -15.11 -9.30
N SER A 115 -7.02 -14.08 -8.57
CA SER A 115 -5.64 -13.91 -8.14
C SER A 115 -5.42 -14.57 -6.79
N LEU A 116 -4.20 -15.00 -6.50
CA LEU A 116 -3.87 -15.57 -5.20
C LEU A 116 -3.56 -14.40 -4.22
N PRO A 117 -4.37 -14.18 -3.17
CA PRO A 117 -3.98 -13.27 -2.10
C PRO A 117 -2.81 -13.85 -1.34
N VAL A 118 -1.74 -13.07 -1.17
CA VAL A 118 -0.51 -13.50 -0.49
C VAL A 118 -0.51 -13.02 0.95
N GLY A 119 -0.79 -11.73 1.17
CA GLY A 119 -0.76 -11.13 2.49
C GLY A 119 -0.82 -9.62 2.47
N ASP A 120 -0.86 -9.04 3.67
CA ASP A 120 -0.84 -7.60 3.88
C ASP A 120 0.61 -7.09 3.90
N ILE A 121 0.82 -5.87 3.40
CA ILE A 121 2.11 -5.18 3.42
C ILE A 121 2.02 -4.02 4.41
N HIS A 122 2.93 -4.01 5.38
CA HIS A 122 2.96 -3.01 6.45
C HIS A 122 4.17 -2.08 6.39
N THR A 123 5.10 -2.32 5.47
CA THR A 123 6.35 -1.55 5.31
C THR A 123 6.40 -0.93 3.91
N PHE A 124 6.98 0.27 3.80
CA PHE A 124 7.09 1.01 2.53
C PHE A 124 8.51 1.04 1.97
N GLU A 125 9.46 0.49 2.71
CA GLU A 125 10.81 0.19 2.25
C GLU A 125 11.05 -1.27 2.57
N ASN A 126 11.31 -2.09 1.55
CA ASN A 126 11.45 -3.54 1.61
C ASN A 126 10.24 -4.27 2.23
N PHE A 127 10.03 -5.53 1.85
CA PHE A 127 9.15 -6.42 2.62
C PHE A 127 9.54 -7.88 2.41
N ILE A 128 9.14 -8.72 3.36
CA ILE A 128 9.21 -10.18 3.25
C ILE A 128 7.84 -10.71 3.68
N VAL A 129 7.12 -11.34 2.77
CA VAL A 129 5.83 -11.97 3.04
C VAL A 129 6.01 -13.48 2.95
N PRO A 130 5.90 -14.24 4.06
CA PRO A 130 5.98 -15.69 4.03
C PRO A 130 4.85 -16.30 3.17
N LEU A 131 5.17 -17.37 2.46
CA LEU A 131 4.19 -18.22 1.79
C LEU A 131 3.90 -19.41 2.70
N ALA A 132 2.62 -19.68 2.94
CA ALA A 132 2.23 -20.96 3.53
C ALA A 132 2.59 -22.07 2.52
N GLY A 133 3.32 -23.08 2.98
CA GLY A 133 3.65 -24.27 2.20
C GLY A 133 2.42 -25.12 1.88
#